data_AF-A0A108U8B0-F1
#
_entry.id   AF-A0A108U8B0-F1
#
_cell.length_a   1.000
_cell.length_b   1.000
_cell.length_c   1.000
_cell.angle_alpha   90.00
_cell.angle_beta   90.00
_cell.angle_gamma   90.00
#
_symmetry.space_group_name_H-M   'P 1'
#
loop_
_entity.id
_entity.type
_entity.pdbx_description
1 polymer ?
#
loop_
_entity_poly.entity_id
_entity_poly.type
_entity_poly.pdbx_seq_one_letter_code
_entity_poly.pdbx_strand_id
1 'polypeptide(L)' 'MCLIAAGTAAAADSYKINLGTFQGDFDEDAIALANSELTNACVANGDTPGPITIHNVSRDGCNLVSFVEASITCHRK' A
#
# COMPACT_ATOMS: atom_id res chain seq x y z
N MET A 1 17.48 -10.24 9.39
CA MET A 1 16.73 -11.14 8.47
C MET A 1 15.33 -11.28 9.05
N CYS A 2 14.43 -10.34 8.77
CA CYS A 2 13.06 -10.37 9.32
C CYS A 2 12.19 -11.18 8.36
N LEU A 3 11.89 -12.42 8.75
CA LEU A 3 10.87 -13.24 8.10
C LEU A 3 9.50 -12.66 8.46
N ILE A 4 8.79 -12.10 7.48
CA ILE A 4 7.34 -11.93 7.58
C ILE A 4 6.73 -13.07 6.76
N ALA A 5 6.38 -14.15 7.46
CA ALA A 5 5.56 -15.22 6.93
C ALA A 5 4.12 -14.70 6.82
N ALA A 6 3.69 -14.34 5.61
CA ALA A 6 2.29 -14.07 5.30
C ALA A 6 1.63 -15.32 4.72
N GLY A 7 1.19 -16.24 5.59
CA GLY A 7 0.05 -17.12 5.28
C GLY A 7 -1.23 -16.35 5.61
N THR A 8 -2.30 -16.34 4.82
CA THR A 8 -2.98 -17.46 4.17
C THR A 8 -3.90 -16.90 3.06
N ALA A 9 -4.06 -17.68 1.99
CA ALA A 9 -4.78 -17.33 0.77
C ALA A 9 -6.29 -17.11 0.98
N ALA A 10 -6.87 -16.08 0.32
CA ALA A 10 -8.30 -16.00 0.00
C ALA A 10 -8.64 -14.94 -1.09
N ALA A 11 -8.23 -15.18 -2.33
CA ALA A 11 -9.07 -15.11 -3.54
C ALA A 11 -8.21 -15.66 -4.69
N ALA A 12 -8.72 -16.65 -5.42
CA ALA A 12 -7.91 -17.49 -6.31
C ALA A 12 -7.25 -16.75 -7.49
N ASP A 13 -7.58 -15.47 -7.69
CA ASP A 13 -7.08 -14.64 -8.79
C ASP A 13 -6.67 -13.22 -8.35
N SER A 14 -6.94 -12.81 -7.09
CA SER A 14 -6.60 -11.46 -6.63
C SER A 14 -6.46 -11.39 -5.11
N TYR A 15 -5.59 -10.52 -4.59
CA TYR A 15 -5.44 -10.27 -3.16
C TYR A 15 -5.23 -8.79 -2.88
N LYS A 16 -5.49 -8.36 -1.64
CA LYS A 16 -5.30 -6.97 -1.24
C LYS A 16 -4.03 -6.81 -0.41
N ILE A 17 -3.20 -5.84 -0.76
CA ILE A 17 -2.11 -5.38 0.09
C ILE A 17 -2.58 -4.09 0.74
N ASN A 18 -2.57 -4.04 2.07
CA ASN A 18 -2.82 -2.83 2.83
C ASN A 18 -1.47 -2.21 3.17
N LEU A 19 -1.26 -0.97 2.75
CA LEU A 19 -0.17 -0.15 3.26
C LEU A 19 -0.58 0.30 4.66
N GLY A 20 0.30 0.09 5.64
CA GLY A 20 0.14 0.70 6.96
C GLY A 20 0.30 2.21 6.89
N THR A 21 0.35 2.86 8.06
CA THR A 21 0.48 4.31 8.16
C THR A 21 1.83 4.78 7.58
N PHE A 22 1.81 5.37 6.38
CA PHE A 22 3.01 5.89 5.71
C PHE A 22 3.20 7.38 5.97
N GLN A 23 4.44 7.82 6.24
CA GLN A 23 4.77 9.23 6.52
C GLN A 23 5.31 9.94 5.27
N GLY A 24 4.77 11.11 4.95
CA GLY A 24 5.33 12.01 3.94
C GLY A 24 5.20 13.50 4.34
N ASP A 25 6.06 14.35 3.79
CA ASP A 25 6.08 15.81 4.05
C ASP A 25 4.80 16.52 3.58
N PHE A 26 4.17 16.00 2.51
CA PHE A 26 2.91 16.51 1.95
C PHE A 26 1.97 15.36 1.60
N ASP A 27 0.66 15.63 1.62
CA ASP A 27 -0.38 14.63 1.32
C ASP A 27 -0.16 13.99 -0.06
N GLU A 28 0.18 14.80 -1.06
CA GLU A 28 0.42 14.37 -2.45
C GLU A 28 1.65 13.45 -2.55
N ASP A 29 2.75 13.80 -1.87
CA ASP A 29 3.95 12.99 -1.83
C ASP A 29 3.69 11.66 -1.11
N ALA A 30 2.98 11.70 0.03
CA ALA A 30 2.65 10.50 0.79
C ALA A 30 1.76 9.54 -0.03
N ILE A 31 0.79 10.07 -0.79
CA ILE A 31 -0.06 9.27 -1.68
C ILE A 31 0.77 8.71 -2.86
N ALA A 32 1.63 9.51 -3.48
CA ALA A 32 2.47 9.07 -4.58
C ALA A 32 3.43 7.94 -4.15
N LEU A 33 4.03 8.09 -2.96
CA LEU A 33 4.90 7.07 -2.37
C LEU A 33 4.11 5.81 -2.02
N ALA A 34 2.94 5.94 -1.40
CA ALA A 34 2.05 4.83 -1.09
C ALA A 34 1.64 4.05 -2.35
N ASN A 35 1.32 4.77 -3.43
CA ASN A 35 0.99 4.17 -4.72
C ASN A 35 2.17 3.40 -5.31
N SER A 36 3.37 3.98 -5.25
CA SER A 36 4.60 3.35 -5.75
C SER A 36 4.92 2.07 -4.97
N GLU A 37 4.88 2.12 -3.63
CA GLU A 37 5.15 0.97 -2.76
C GLU A 37 4.15 -0.17 -2.97
N LEU A 38 2.85 0.14 -3.02
CA LEU A 38 1.79 -0.85 -3.27
C LEU A 38 1.93 -1.50 -4.65
N THR A 39 2.20 -0.70 -5.68
CA THR A 39 2.38 -1.19 -7.05
C THR A 39 3.63 -2.07 -7.14
N ASN A 40 4.75 -1.61 -6.57
CA ASN A 40 5.99 -2.38 -6.51
C ASN A 40 5.81 -3.69 -5.75
N ALA A 41 5.02 -3.70 -4.68
CA ALA A 41 4.71 -4.92 -3.94
C ALA A 41 3.93 -5.92 -4.81
N CYS A 42 2.91 -5.51 -5.57
CA CYS A 42 2.24 -6.42 -6.52
C CYS A 42 3.22 -6.95 -7.58
N VAL A 43 4.00 -6.05 -8.20
CA VAL A 43 4.93 -6.40 -9.29
C VAL A 43 6.05 -7.31 -8.80
N ALA A 44 6.58 -7.09 -7.59
CA ALA A 44 7.60 -7.93 -6.96
C ALA A 44 7.10 -9.36 -6.69
N ASN A 45 5.78 -9.54 -6.53
CA ASN A 45 5.15 -10.86 -6.42
C ASN A 45 4.85 -11.49 -7.79
N GLY A 46 5.12 -10.80 -8.90
CA GLY A 46 4.82 -11.27 -10.27
C GLY A 46 3.38 -11.04 -10.72
N ASP A 47 2.62 -10.26 -9.94
CA ASP A 47 1.19 -10.03 -10.13
C ASP A 47 0.91 -8.74 -10.89
N THR A 48 -0.31 -8.61 -11.41
CA THR A 48 -0.75 -7.38 -12.08
C THR A 48 -1.34 -6.42 -11.04
N PRO A 49 -0.79 -5.20 -10.88
CA PRO A 49 -1.37 -4.19 -10.01
C PRO A 49 -2.72 -3.74 -10.55
N GLY A 50 -3.75 -3.84 -9.71
CA GLY A 50 -5.10 -3.34 -9.98
C GLY A 50 -5.35 -1.97 -9.34
N PRO A 51 -6.62 -1.61 -9.08
CA PRO A 51 -6.96 -0.30 -8.55
C PRO A 51 -6.45 -0.13 -7.11
N ILE A 52 -5.92 1.07 -6.84
CA ILE A 52 -5.53 1.51 -5.49
C ILE A 52 -6.69 2.29 -4.88
N THR A 53 -6.98 2.01 -3.62
CA THR A 53 -7.99 2.69 -2.81
C THR A 53 -7.29 3.39 -1.65
N ILE A 54 -7.45 4.71 -1.54
CA ILE A 54 -7.02 5.47 -0.37
C ILE A 54 -8.17 5.46 0.64
N HIS A 55 -7.93 4.93 1.83
CA HIS A 55 -8.92 4.83 2.91
C HIS A 55 -8.93 6.06 3.80
N ASN A 56 -7.74 6.58 4.09
CA ASN A 56 -7.59 7.73 4.95
C ASN A 56 -6.33 8.52 4.56
N VAL A 57 -6.43 9.84 4.69
CA VAL A 57 -5.30 10.75 4.72
C VAL A 57 -5.46 11.62 5.96
N SER A 58 -4.56 11.46 6.92
CA SER A 58 -4.55 12.21 8.17
C SER A 58 -3.27 13.01 8.27
N ARG A 59 -3.33 14.25 8.76
CA ARG A 59 -2.15 15.09 8.93
C ARG A 59 -1.87 15.34 10.39
N ASP A 60 -0.64 15.08 10.82
CA ASP A 60 -0.17 15.50 12.12
C ASP A 60 0.18 16.99 12.08
N GLY A 61 -0.68 17.80 12.69
CA GLY A 61 -0.50 19.26 12.74
C GLY A 61 0.74 19.71 13.51
N CYS A 62 1.35 18.82 14.32
CA CYS A 62 2.55 19.13 15.09
C CYS A 62 3.85 18.85 14.33
N ASN A 63 3.90 17.80 13.52
CA ASN A 63 5.11 17.38 12.81
C ASN A 63 5.07 17.63 11.30
N LEU A 64 3.99 18.23 10.77
CA LEU A 64 3.74 18.41 9.33
C LEU A 64 3.73 17.08 8.53
N VAL A 65 3.64 15.94 9.22
CA VAL A 65 3.66 14.62 8.61
C VAL A 65 2.26 14.24 8.14
N SER A 66 2.18 13.73 6.93
CA SER A 66 0.95 13.19 6.34
C SER A 66 0.97 11.67 6.42
N PHE A 67 -0.11 11.10 6.95
CA PHE A 67 -0.35 9.69 7.13
C PHE A 67 -1.35 9.20 6.11
N VAL A 68 -0.94 8.26 5.27
CA VAL A 68 -1.82 7.67 4.26
C VAL A 68 -2.08 6.21 4.58
N GLU A 69 -3.35 5.85 4.64
CA GLU A 69 -3.81 4.46 4.68
C GLU A 69 -4.37 4.12 3.30
N ALA A 70 -3.75 3.17 2.62
CA ALA A 70 -4.09 2.79 1.26
C ALA A 70 -4.08 1.28 1.09
N SER A 71 -4.84 0.77 0.12
CA SER A 71 -4.78 -0.63 -0.28
C SER A 71 -4.79 -0.78 -1.79
N ILE A 72 -4.04 -1.73 -2.32
CA ILE A 72 -4.11 -2.13 -3.73
C ILE A 72 -4.72 -3.52 -3.86
N THR A 73 -5.45 -3.74 -4.94
CA THR A 73 -5.84 -5.10 -5.36
C THR A 73 -4.82 -5.61 -6.37
N CYS A 74 -4.03 -6.61 -6.03
CA CYS A 74 -3.15 -7.31 -6.98
C CYS A 74 -3.91 -8.47 -7.61
N HIS A 75 -3.76 -8.69 -8.92
CA HIS A 75 -4.32 -9.83 -9.64
C HIS A 75 -3.23 -10.85 -9.95
N ARG A 76 -3.39 -12.10 -9.51
CA ARG A 76 -2.42 -13.15 -9.79
C ARG A 76 -2.43 -13.51 -11.27
N LYS A 77 -1.24 -13.73 -11.83
CA LYS A 77 -1.05 -14.24 -13.20
C LYS A 77 -1.00 -15.76 -13.25
#